data_AF-A0A7S3H1Z9-F1
#
_entry.id   AF-A0A7S3H1Z9-F1
#
_cell.length_a   1.000
_cell.length_b   1.000
_cell.length_c   1.000
_cell.angle_alpha   90.00
_cell.angle_beta   90.00
_cell.angle_gamma   90.00
#
_symmetry.space_group_name_H-M   'P 1'
#
loop_
_entity.id
_entity.type
_entity.pdbx_description
1 polymer ?
#
loop_
_entity_poly.entity_id
_entity_poly.type
_entity_poly.pdbx_seq_one_letter_code
_entity_poly.pdbx_strand_id
1 'polypeptide(L)'
;AANLRTSEAVSTCKISEYVLALQDDCGFISIHGLWPDPEDSCTNCTSEQFSESKLSSTTLSDMKKYWPTCQSSNTNDDFWSHEWSKHGTCTGMTQDAYFSQAISLYQKYKSKCTTDCYVCLTPTYGYEGVNVC
;
A
#
# COMPACT_ATOMS: atom_id res chain seq x y z
N ALA A 1 -39.21 -12.05 23.62
CA ALA A 1 -39.23 -11.69 22.19
C ALA A 1 -37.91 -11.02 21.86
N ALA A 2 -37.33 -11.36 20.71
CA ALA A 2 -35.93 -11.14 20.38
C ALA A 2 -35.53 -9.67 20.15
N ASN A 3 -34.27 -9.44 20.52
CA ASN A 3 -33.36 -8.34 20.23
C ASN A 3 -33.42 -7.85 18.77
N LEU A 4 -33.35 -6.54 18.55
CA LEU A 4 -32.69 -5.95 17.39
C LEU A 4 -31.92 -4.71 17.86
N ARG A 5 -30.63 -4.93 18.14
CA ARG A 5 -29.63 -3.87 18.20
C ARG A 5 -29.54 -3.28 16.79
N THR A 6 -29.94 -2.02 16.63
CA THR A 6 -29.56 -1.25 15.44
C THR A 6 -28.05 -1.14 15.46
N SER A 7 -27.41 -1.82 14.50
CA SER A 7 -25.98 -1.82 14.28
C SER A 7 -25.47 -0.38 14.21
N GLU A 8 -24.48 -0.09 15.02
CA GLU A 8 -23.63 1.09 14.90
C GLU A 8 -23.22 1.25 13.42
N ALA A 9 -23.31 2.47 12.90
CA ALA A 9 -22.72 2.79 11.63
C ALA A 9 -21.20 2.65 11.78
N VAL A 10 -20.68 1.45 11.52
CA VAL A 10 -19.26 1.23 11.29
C VAL A 10 -18.95 2.05 10.05
N SER A 11 -18.26 3.18 10.21
CA SER A 11 -17.77 3.96 9.08
C SER A 11 -16.78 3.08 8.32
N THR A 12 -17.27 2.43 7.27
CA THR A 12 -16.46 1.61 6.40
C THR A 12 -15.61 2.54 5.55
N CYS A 13 -14.30 2.32 5.61
CA CYS A 13 -13.32 2.88 4.69
C CYS A 13 -13.82 2.64 3.25
N LYS A 14 -14.18 3.71 2.53
CA LYS A 14 -14.69 3.61 1.15
C LYS A 14 -13.56 3.85 0.17
N ILE A 15 -12.63 2.90 0.14
CA ILE A 15 -11.59 2.85 -0.89
C ILE A 15 -12.30 2.57 -2.22
N SER A 16 -12.26 3.53 -3.14
CA SER A 16 -12.82 3.37 -4.49
C SER A 16 -11.83 2.78 -5.47
N GLU A 17 -10.53 2.96 -5.21
CA GLU A 17 -9.45 2.40 -6.01
C GLU A 17 -8.16 2.28 -5.19
N TYR A 18 -7.19 1.53 -5.70
CA TYR A 18 -5.83 1.52 -5.22
C TYR A 18 -4.89 1.98 -6.33
N VAL A 19 -3.96 2.86 -5.97
CA VAL A 19 -2.86 3.25 -6.85
C VAL A 19 -1.60 2.51 -6.41
N LEU A 20 -1.09 1.64 -7.27
CA LEU A 20 0.27 1.11 -7.11
C LEU A 20 1.23 2.06 -7.84
N ALA A 21 1.92 2.89 -7.07
CA ALA A 21 2.94 3.80 -7.57
C ALA A 21 4.27 3.05 -7.74
N LEU A 22 4.80 3.06 -8.96
CA LEU A 22 6.09 2.48 -9.30
C LEU A 22 7.06 3.59 -9.75
N GLN A 23 8.34 3.40 -9.48
CA GLN A 23 9.41 4.36 -9.79
C GLN A 23 10.61 3.67 -10.45
N ASP A 24 11.39 4.40 -11.24
CA ASP A 24 12.63 3.91 -11.89
C ASP A 24 13.94 4.49 -11.31
N ASP A 25 13.83 5.37 -10.30
CA ASP A 25 14.95 6.06 -9.62
C ASP A 25 16.03 5.12 -9.06
N CYS A 26 15.66 3.87 -8.74
CA CYS A 26 16.59 2.87 -8.22
C CYS A 26 17.47 2.21 -9.31
N GLY A 27 17.35 2.63 -10.57
CA GLY A 27 17.97 1.98 -11.73
C GLY A 27 17.23 0.72 -12.21
N PHE A 28 16.06 0.47 -11.64
CA PHE A 28 15.09 -0.55 -12.03
C PHE A 28 13.70 -0.15 -11.51
N ILE A 29 12.64 -0.73 -12.08
CA ILE A 29 11.28 -0.49 -11.60
C ILE A 29 11.14 -1.06 -10.18
N SER A 30 10.96 -0.19 -9.20
CA SER A 30 10.70 -0.51 -7.80
C SER A 30 9.33 0.05 -7.39
N ILE A 31 8.86 -0.39 -6.22
CA ILE A 31 7.65 0.14 -5.60
C ILE A 31 8.01 1.48 -4.97
N HIS A 32 7.20 2.49 -5.24
CA HIS A 32 7.15 3.72 -4.46
C HIS A 32 6.10 3.57 -3.36
N GLY A 33 4.89 3.13 -3.72
CA GLY A 33 3.72 3.19 -2.85
C GLY A 33 2.57 2.26 -3.23
N LEU A 34 1.74 1.89 -2.26
CA LEU A 34 0.40 1.34 -2.49
C LEU A 34 -0.62 2.22 -1.77
N TRP A 35 -1.37 3.02 -2.51
CA TRP A 35 -2.17 4.08 -1.93
C TRP A 35 -3.66 3.79 -2.09
N PRO A 36 -4.45 3.74 -1.01
CA PRO A 36 -5.90 3.79 -1.12
C PRO A 36 -6.34 5.16 -1.62
N ASP A 37 -7.25 5.21 -2.59
CA ASP A 37 -7.80 6.46 -3.12
C ASP A 37 -9.34 6.50 -3.00
N PRO A 38 -9.92 7.66 -2.59
CA PRO A 38 -9.22 8.88 -2.19
C PRO A 38 -8.44 8.71 -0.88
N GLU A 39 -7.31 9.41 -0.75
CA GLU A 39 -6.39 9.35 0.40
C GLU A 39 -7.13 9.63 1.74
N ASP A 40 -8.15 10.50 1.70
CA ASP A 40 -9.00 10.88 2.82
C ASP A 40 -10.30 10.04 2.94
N SER A 41 -10.44 8.96 2.16
CA SER A 41 -11.66 8.13 2.15
C SER A 41 -11.93 7.44 3.48
N CYS A 42 -10.95 7.40 4.38
CA CYS A 42 -11.00 6.62 5.61
C CYS A 42 -10.75 7.52 6.82
N THR A 43 -11.80 7.78 7.61
CA THR A 43 -11.73 8.58 8.84
C THR A 43 -11.08 7.85 10.02
N ASN A 44 -10.72 6.57 9.85
CA ASN A 44 -10.32 5.67 10.92
C ASN A 44 -8.90 5.11 10.73
N CYS A 45 -8.02 5.83 10.04
CA CYS A 45 -6.61 5.45 9.97
C CYS A 45 -6.05 5.29 11.38
N THR A 46 -5.35 4.19 11.64
CA THR A 46 -4.75 3.95 12.95
C THR A 46 -3.49 4.81 13.14
N SER A 47 -3.05 4.97 14.38
CA SER A 47 -1.75 5.58 14.71
C SER A 47 -0.67 4.53 14.97
N GLU A 48 -0.84 3.32 14.41
CA GLU A 48 0.11 2.22 14.62
C GLU A 48 1.45 2.56 13.96
N GLN A 49 2.53 2.52 14.71
CA GLN A 49 3.87 2.73 14.16
C GLN A 49 4.36 1.49 13.40
N PHE A 50 5.13 1.74 12.34
CA PHE A 50 5.82 0.69 11.60
C PHE A 50 6.77 -0.09 12.52
N SER A 51 6.89 -1.41 12.28
CA SER A 51 7.86 -2.24 12.97
C SER A 51 8.22 -3.45 12.12
N GLU A 52 9.50 -3.63 11.79
CA GLU A 52 9.99 -4.82 11.09
C GLU A 52 9.63 -6.13 11.84
N SER A 53 9.46 -6.08 13.17
CA SER A 53 9.07 -7.25 13.98
C SER A 53 7.68 -7.80 13.65
N LYS A 54 6.84 -7.00 12.98
CA LYS A 54 5.50 -7.38 12.52
C LYS A 54 5.50 -7.95 11.11
N LEU A 55 6.65 -8.02 10.45
CA LEU A 55 6.80 -8.56 9.11
C LEU A 55 7.31 -10.00 9.17
N SER A 56 6.80 -10.83 8.27
CA SER A 56 7.43 -12.12 7.99
C SER A 56 8.83 -11.91 7.39
N SER A 57 9.70 -12.90 7.56
CA SER A 57 11.04 -12.86 6.96
C SER A 57 10.99 -12.76 5.43
N THR A 58 9.99 -13.39 4.80
CA THR A 58 9.75 -13.30 3.35
C THR A 58 9.37 -11.89 2.95
N THR A 59 8.36 -11.29 3.60
CA THR A 59 7.92 -9.91 3.31
C THR A 59 9.08 -8.93 3.46
N LEU A 60 9.82 -8.99 4.57
CA LEU A 60 10.96 -8.09 4.79
C LEU A 60 12.07 -8.27 3.74
N SER A 61 12.35 -9.51 3.34
CA SER A 61 13.33 -9.78 2.28
C SER A 61 12.89 -9.22 0.93
N ASP A 62 11.61 -9.37 0.59
CA ASP A 62 11.05 -8.86 -0.66
C ASP A 62 10.94 -7.33 -0.65
N MET A 63 10.62 -6.70 0.47
CA MET A 63 10.63 -5.24 0.63
C MET A 63 12.03 -4.68 0.37
N LYS A 64 13.08 -5.29 0.93
CA LYS A 64 14.49 -4.90 0.68
C LYS A 64 14.87 -4.97 -0.80
N LYS A 65 14.21 -5.84 -1.57
CA LYS A 65 14.51 -6.07 -2.99
C LYS A 65 13.67 -5.22 -3.94
N TYR A 66 12.38 -5.08 -3.67
CA TYR A 66 11.43 -4.49 -4.60
C TYR A 66 10.88 -3.14 -4.15
N TRP A 67 11.00 -2.80 -2.86
CA TRP A 67 10.57 -1.53 -2.28
C TRP A 67 11.69 -0.81 -1.51
N PRO A 68 12.94 -0.73 -2.01
CA PRO A 68 13.97 0.03 -1.32
C PRO A 68 13.71 1.54 -1.44
N THR A 69 14.29 2.32 -0.53
CA THR A 69 14.50 3.75 -0.76
C THR A 69 15.49 3.94 -1.93
N CYS A 70 15.14 4.79 -2.90
CA CYS A 70 16.05 5.19 -3.96
C CYS A 70 16.81 6.48 -3.61
N GLN A 71 16.53 7.09 -2.45
CA GLN A 71 17.15 8.34 -2.00
C GLN A 71 18.27 8.05 -1.00
N SER A 72 19.48 8.54 -1.27
CA SER A 72 20.66 8.28 -0.43
C SER A 72 20.58 8.89 0.98
N SER A 73 19.71 9.87 1.20
CA SER A 73 19.54 10.55 2.49
C SER A 73 18.57 9.86 3.44
N ASN A 74 17.77 8.90 2.97
CA ASN A 74 16.74 8.22 3.76
C ASN A 74 17.07 6.73 3.87
N THR A 75 16.73 6.12 5.01
CA THR A 75 16.82 4.66 5.14
C THR A 75 15.55 3.98 4.63
N ASN A 76 15.64 2.67 4.38
CA ASN A 76 14.45 1.87 4.08
C ASN A 76 13.42 1.94 5.20
N ASP A 77 13.86 1.93 6.47
CA ASP A 77 12.98 1.98 7.63
C ASP A 77 12.21 3.31 7.69
N ASP A 78 12.88 4.44 7.42
CA ASP A 78 12.23 5.76 7.31
C ASP A 78 11.18 5.78 6.20
N PHE A 79 11.53 5.21 5.04
CA PHE A 79 10.63 5.18 3.89
C PHE A 79 9.42 4.29 4.12
N TRP A 80 9.61 3.07 4.62
CA TRP A 80 8.50 2.16 4.94
C TRP A 80 7.63 2.70 6.08
N SER A 81 8.23 3.37 7.06
CA SER A 81 7.49 4.06 8.12
C SER A 81 6.58 5.16 7.57
N HIS A 82 7.06 5.93 6.59
CA HIS A 82 6.27 6.95 5.91
C HIS A 82 5.07 6.33 5.18
N GLU A 83 5.32 5.36 4.29
CA GLU A 83 4.27 4.69 3.51
C GLU A 83 3.23 4.00 4.39
N TRP A 84 3.68 3.35 5.46
CA TRP A 84 2.77 2.74 6.44
C TRP A 84 1.93 3.79 7.16
N SER A 85 2.55 4.81 7.75
CA SER A 85 1.85 5.82 8.55
C SER A 85 0.84 6.61 7.73
N LYS A 86 1.17 6.91 6.46
CA LYS A 86 0.37 7.77 5.60
C LYS A 86 -0.73 7.00 4.86
N HIS A 87 -0.45 5.77 4.43
CA HIS A 87 -1.37 5.01 3.56
C HIS A 87 -1.78 3.67 4.17
N GLY A 88 -0.82 2.89 4.69
CA GLY A 88 -1.07 1.55 5.22
C GLY A 88 -2.06 1.51 6.38
N THR A 89 -1.95 2.44 7.34
CA THR A 89 -2.81 2.55 8.53
C THR A 89 -4.29 2.76 8.21
N CYS A 90 -4.61 3.24 7.01
CA CYS A 90 -5.97 3.48 6.54
C CYS A 90 -6.62 2.25 5.90
N THR A 91 -5.86 1.21 5.56
CA THR A 91 -6.37 0.05 4.80
C THR A 91 -7.08 -1.01 5.66
N GLY A 92 -6.91 -0.96 6.99
CA GLY A 92 -7.37 -2.00 7.91
C GLY A 92 -6.57 -3.31 7.83
N MET A 93 -5.49 -3.35 7.04
CA MET A 93 -4.57 -4.50 6.98
C MET A 93 -3.59 -4.49 8.15
N THR A 94 -2.98 -5.64 8.42
CA THR A 94 -1.74 -5.68 9.19
C THR A 94 -0.58 -5.17 8.33
N GLN A 95 0.53 -4.76 8.96
CA GLN A 95 1.73 -4.34 8.24
C GLN A 95 2.20 -5.40 7.24
N ASP A 96 2.33 -6.66 7.68
CA ASP A 96 2.75 -7.76 6.80
C ASP A 96 1.80 -7.94 5.60
N ALA A 97 0.49 -7.86 5.81
CA ALA A 97 -0.50 -7.98 4.73
C ALA A 97 -0.42 -6.80 3.75
N TYR A 98 -0.26 -5.57 4.23
CA TYR A 98 -0.12 -4.38 3.38
C TYR A 98 1.12 -4.47 2.48
N PHE A 99 2.29 -4.72 3.06
CA PHE A 99 3.54 -4.77 2.31
C PHE A 99 3.58 -5.98 1.36
N SER A 100 3.16 -7.16 1.81
CA SER A 100 3.11 -8.35 0.94
C SER A 100 2.09 -8.21 -0.19
N GLN A 101 0.96 -7.53 0.05
CA GLN A 101 -0.02 -7.22 -1.00
C GLN A 101 0.58 -6.30 -2.07
N ALA A 102 1.27 -5.23 -1.68
CA ALA A 102 1.95 -4.35 -2.63
C ALA A 102 3.01 -5.08 -3.45
N ILE A 103 3.80 -5.94 -2.81
CA ILE A 103 4.80 -6.79 -3.50
C ILE A 103 4.13 -7.73 -4.52
N SER A 104 3.01 -8.34 -4.15
CA SER A 104 2.23 -9.19 -5.06
C SER A 104 1.73 -8.42 -6.29
N LEU A 105 1.21 -7.20 -6.08
CA LEU A 105 0.74 -6.33 -7.17
C LEU A 105 1.90 -5.87 -8.05
N TYR A 106 3.03 -5.50 -7.46
CA TYR A 106 4.26 -5.19 -8.17
C TYR A 106 4.70 -6.35 -9.08
N GLN A 107 4.77 -7.58 -8.55
CA GLN A 107 5.16 -8.74 -9.34
C GLN A 107 4.21 -8.97 -10.51
N LYS A 108 2.91 -8.72 -10.30
CA LYS A 108 1.87 -8.89 -11.31
C LYS A 108 1.89 -7.80 -12.39
N TYR A 109 2.16 -6.55 -12.02
CA TYR A 109 1.91 -5.38 -12.89
C TYR A 109 3.15 -4.57 -13.26
N LYS A 110 4.35 -4.84 -12.72
CA LYS A 110 5.57 -4.08 -13.04
C LYS A 110 5.87 -3.96 -14.53
N SER A 111 5.52 -4.98 -15.33
CA SER A 111 5.75 -4.98 -16.78
C SER A 111 4.85 -4.00 -17.55
N LYS A 112 3.88 -3.38 -16.88
CA LYS A 112 3.04 -2.31 -17.43
C LYS A 112 3.78 -0.97 -17.48
N CYS A 113 4.93 -0.85 -16.81
CA CYS A 113 5.66 0.40 -16.68
C CYS A 113 7.11 0.23 -17.13
N THR A 114 7.60 1.26 -17.82
CA THR A 114 9.00 1.38 -18.27
C THR A 114 9.75 2.52 -17.58
N THR A 115 9.01 3.37 -16.87
CA THR A 115 9.47 4.49 -16.05
C THR A 115 8.44 4.68 -14.92
N ASP A 116 8.56 5.75 -14.16
CA ASP A 116 7.59 6.16 -13.15
C ASP A 116 6.15 6.10 -13.67
N CYS A 117 5.28 5.46 -12.89
CA CYS A 117 3.90 5.25 -13.29
C CYS A 117 2.98 5.00 -12.10
N TYR A 118 1.69 5.16 -12.36
CA TYR A 118 0.61 4.76 -11.47
C TYR A 118 -0.17 3.63 -12.13
N VAL A 119 -0.13 2.44 -11.54
CA VAL A 119 -1.02 1.34 -11.93
C VAL A 119 -2.30 1.49 -11.11
N CYS A 120 -3.40 1.84 -11.79
CA CYS A 120 -4.70 2.11 -11.18
C CYS A 120 -5.49 0.81 -11.07
N LEU A 121 -6.05 0.55 -9.90
CA LEU A 121 -6.67 -0.72 -9.55
C LEU A 121 -8.02 -0.55 -8.86
N THR A 122 -8.96 -1.45 -9.13
CA THR A 122 -10.21 -1.52 -8.37
C THR A 122 -9.95 -1.83 -6.88
N PRO A 123 -10.94 -1.68 -5.97
CA PRO A 123 -10.80 -2.03 -4.55
C PRO A 123 -10.44 -3.50 -4.29
N THR A 124 -10.63 -4.37 -5.29
CA THR A 124 -10.25 -5.79 -5.27
C THR A 124 -9.03 -6.07 -6.15
N TYR A 125 -8.22 -5.06 -6.44
CA TYR A 125 -6.97 -5.10 -7.20
C TYR A 125 -7.09 -5.52 -8.68
N GLY A 126 -8.27 -5.32 -9.28
CA GLY A 126 -8.47 -5.47 -10.73
C GLY A 126 -7.78 -4.34 -11.47
N TYR A 127 -7.11 -4.63 -12.59
CA TYR A 127 -6.40 -3.62 -13.37
C TYR A 127 -7.36 -2.69 -14.12
N GLU A 128 -7.19 -1.37 -13.97
CA GLU A 128 -7.99 -0.35 -14.66
C GLU A 128 -7.18 0.47 -15.67
N GLY A 129 -5.88 0.61 -15.46
CA GLY A 129 -5.01 1.28 -16.42
C GLY A 129 -3.67 1.70 -15.83
N VAL A 130 -2.91 2.44 -16.63
CA VAL A 130 -1.69 3.12 -16.19
C VAL A 130 -1.88 4.63 -16.39
N ASN A 131 -1.64 5.42 -15.34
CA ASN A 131 -1.74 6.89 -15.32
C ASN A 131 -3.13 7.43 -15.68
N VAL A 132 -4.18 6.73 -15.26
CA VAL A 132 -5.60 7.09 -15.51
C VAL A 132 -6.47 6.96 -14.24
N CYS A 133 -5.80 7.04 -13.10
CA CYS A 133 -6.39 7.34 -11.81
C CYS A 133 -6.46 8.88 -11.78
#